data_AF-A0A2M7PDM7-F1
#
_entry.id   AF-A0A2M7PDM7-F1
#
_cell.length_a   1.000
_cell.length_b   1.000
_cell.length_c   1.000
_cell.angle_alpha   90.00
_cell.angle_beta   90.00
_cell.angle_gamma   90.00
#
_symmetry.space_group_name_H-M   'P 1'
#
loop_
_entity.id
_entity.type
_entity.pdbx_description
1 polymer ?
#
loop_
_entity_poly.entity_id
_entity_poly.type
_entity_poly.pdbx_seq_one_letter_code
_entity_poly.pdbx_strand_id
1 'polypeptide(L)'
;MKGTTISDSAAKGRPARQPGLLNKWLDTVKIVAVDRIRSDADYDRVTAFMEEVMAEIGRKKKHPLCGLMDILEMRLREYDNARHPMDDVSGIEMLRFLMDQHGLRQQDLSELGSQGVVSEILAGRRELNLRHITVLGRRFKVAPEVFLPDSGTES
;
A
#
# COMPACT_ATOMS: atom_id res chain seq x y z
N MET A 1 -15.78 -52.99 35.63
CA MET A 1 -16.68 -51.91 35.18
C MET A 1 -16.22 -50.58 35.76
N LYS A 2 -15.95 -49.63 34.87
CA LYS A 2 -15.90 -48.14 34.96
C LYS A 2 -15.65 -47.46 36.32
N GLY A 3 -14.64 -46.57 36.31
CA GLY A 3 -14.45 -45.49 37.27
C GLY A 3 -13.46 -44.47 36.70
N THR A 4 -13.96 -43.63 35.79
CA THR A 4 -13.26 -42.61 35.01
C THR A 4 -12.48 -41.61 35.86
N THR A 5 -11.21 -41.38 35.51
CA THR A 5 -10.44 -40.20 35.92
C THR A 5 -10.93 -38.98 35.15
N ILE A 6 -11.44 -37.97 35.86
CA ILE A 6 -11.63 -36.61 35.35
C ILE A 6 -10.81 -35.66 36.21
N SER A 7 -10.22 -34.67 35.52
CA SER A 7 -9.42 -33.54 36.02
C SER A 7 -7.96 -33.90 36.28
N ASP A 8 -6.99 -33.26 35.64
CA ASP A 8 -6.83 -31.81 35.71
C ASP A 8 -6.19 -31.24 34.44
N SER A 9 -6.94 -30.41 33.72
CA SER A 9 -6.46 -29.62 32.59
C SER A 9 -6.79 -28.16 32.87
N ALA A 10 -5.80 -27.30 32.62
CA ALA A 10 -5.87 -25.84 32.54
C ALA A 10 -5.65 -25.04 33.83
N ALA A 11 -4.38 -24.92 34.22
CA ALA A 11 -3.86 -23.69 34.84
C ALA A 11 -2.51 -23.31 34.19
N LYS A 12 -2.54 -22.91 32.92
CA LYS A 12 -1.41 -22.12 32.35
C LYS A 12 -1.42 -20.77 33.06
N GLY A 13 -0.49 -20.58 34.00
CA GLY A 13 -0.37 -19.36 34.79
C GLY A 13 -0.34 -18.11 33.91
N ARG A 14 -1.10 -17.08 34.31
CA ARG A 14 -1.06 -15.77 33.65
C ARG A 14 0.39 -15.27 33.61
N PRO A 15 0.87 -14.70 32.48
CA PRO A 15 2.18 -14.07 32.45
C PRO A 15 2.25 -12.96 33.51
N ALA A 16 3.43 -12.81 34.12
CA ALA A 16 3.66 -11.79 35.14
C ALA A 16 3.31 -10.40 34.58
N ARG A 17 2.56 -9.60 35.34
CA ARG A 17 2.18 -8.23 34.96
C ARG A 17 3.44 -7.40 34.82
N GLN A 18 3.68 -6.80 33.66
CA GLN A 18 4.84 -5.94 33.46
C GLN A 18 4.70 -4.65 34.29
N PRO A 19 5.64 -4.35 35.20
CA PRO A 19 5.62 -3.10 35.94
C PRO A 19 5.83 -1.91 35.01
N GLY A 20 5.11 -0.81 35.29
CA GLY A 20 5.26 0.45 34.55
C GLY A 20 4.83 0.38 33.08
N LEU A 21 3.97 -0.58 32.70
CA LEU A 21 3.55 -0.81 31.32
C LEU A 21 3.03 0.47 30.65
N LEU A 22 2.24 1.29 31.37
CA LEU A 22 1.71 2.55 30.84
C LEU A 22 2.83 3.52 30.46
N ASN A 23 3.83 3.71 31.31
CA ASN A 23 4.90 4.66 31.04
C ASN A 23 5.77 4.18 29.87
N LYS A 24 6.09 2.87 29.84
CA LYS A 24 6.80 2.26 28.70
C LYS A 24 6.03 2.44 27.38
N TRP A 25 4.71 2.27 27.44
CA TRP A 25 3.84 2.50 26.28
C TRP A 25 3.84 3.98 25.86
N LEU A 26 3.68 4.91 26.80
CA LEU A 26 3.70 6.35 26.51
C LEU A 26 5.04 6.81 25.94
N ASP A 27 6.15 6.26 26.43
CA ASP A 27 7.48 6.56 25.89
C ASP A 27 7.60 6.05 24.44
N THR A 28 7.05 4.87 24.16
CA THR A 28 7.01 4.30 22.80
C THR A 28 6.15 5.16 21.88
N VAL A 29 4.96 5.57 22.33
CA VAL A 29 4.04 6.42 21.55
C VAL A 29 4.63 7.80 21.27
N LYS A 30 5.35 8.40 22.23
CA LYS A 30 5.99 9.71 22.02
C LYS A 30 7.07 9.67 20.95
N ILE A 31 7.79 8.56 20.84
CA ILE A 31 8.89 8.40 19.88
C ILE A 31 8.34 8.02 18.50
N VAL A 32 7.35 7.13 18.45
CA VAL A 32 7.00 6.41 17.23
C VAL A 32 5.57 6.71 16.74
N ALA A 33 4.73 7.36 17.54
CA ALA A 33 3.31 7.63 17.25
C ALA A 33 2.54 6.38 16.76
N VAL A 34 2.95 5.18 17.20
CA VAL A 34 2.43 3.88 16.72
C VAL A 34 0.94 3.71 16.96
N ASP A 35 0.40 4.44 17.94
CA ASP A 35 -0.98 4.27 18.36
C ASP A 35 -1.94 4.83 17.31
N ARG A 36 -1.66 6.02 16.72
CA ARG A 36 -2.56 6.68 15.74
C ARG A 36 -1.83 7.70 14.85
N ILE A 37 -1.81 7.47 13.53
CA ILE A 37 -1.50 8.51 12.52
C ILE A 37 -2.82 9.19 12.14
N ARG A 38 -2.98 10.49 12.39
CA ARG A 38 -4.26 11.21 12.23
C ARG A 38 -4.15 12.54 11.49
N SER A 39 -2.95 13.02 11.29
CA SER A 39 -2.65 14.27 10.62
C SER A 39 -1.41 14.11 9.75
N ASP A 40 -1.27 15.00 8.76
CA ASP A 40 -0.07 15.03 7.91
C ASP A 40 1.19 15.24 8.78
N ALA A 41 1.08 15.99 9.89
CA ALA A 41 2.17 16.14 10.86
C ALA A 41 2.52 14.85 11.61
N ASP A 42 1.57 13.94 11.85
CA ASP A 42 1.87 12.60 12.39
C ASP A 42 2.58 11.75 11.32
N TYR A 43 2.13 11.84 10.08
CA TYR A 43 2.70 11.13 8.93
C TYR A 43 4.17 11.50 8.72
N ASP A 44 4.48 12.79 8.72
CA ASP A 44 5.84 13.31 8.57
C ASP A 44 6.76 12.82 9.69
N ARG A 45 6.26 12.81 10.94
CA ARG A 45 7.02 12.30 12.09
C ARG A 45 7.33 10.82 11.96
N VAL A 46 6.33 10.01 11.58
CA VAL A 46 6.53 8.56 11.40
C VAL A 46 7.50 8.29 10.27
N THR A 47 7.39 9.02 9.16
CA THR A 47 8.30 8.90 8.01
C THR A 47 9.74 9.22 8.41
N ALA A 48 9.97 10.35 9.09
CA ALA A 48 11.30 10.72 9.58
C ALA A 48 11.88 9.65 10.54
N PHE A 49 11.04 9.11 11.43
CA PHE A 49 11.48 8.05 12.34
C PHE A 49 11.80 6.73 11.60
N MET A 50 11.06 6.39 10.55
CA MET A 50 11.36 5.22 9.71
C MET A 50 12.71 5.36 9.01
N GLU A 51 13.13 6.57 8.61
CA GLU A 51 14.47 6.81 8.07
C GLU A 51 15.57 6.51 9.09
N GLU A 52 15.39 6.92 10.35
CA GLU A 52 16.31 6.58 11.43
C GLU A 52 16.37 5.06 11.68
N VAL A 53 15.21 4.39 11.66
CA VAL A 53 15.11 2.93 11.82
C VAL A 53 15.81 2.21 10.66
N MET A 54 15.62 2.66 9.42
CA MET A 54 16.31 2.11 8.24
C MET A 54 17.82 2.27 8.34
N ALA A 55 18.30 3.43 8.80
CA ALA A 55 19.72 3.67 9.00
C ALA A 55 20.32 2.69 10.04
N GLU A 56 19.61 2.42 11.13
CA GLU A 56 20.05 1.47 12.16
C GLU A 56 20.02 0.00 11.68
N ILE A 57 18.98 -0.39 10.93
CA ILE A 57 18.89 -1.74 10.33
C ILE A 57 20.08 -1.99 9.38
N GLY A 58 20.44 -0.98 8.57
CA GLY A 58 21.52 -1.07 7.58
C GLY A 58 21.34 -2.27 6.66
N ARG A 59 22.39 -3.10 6.51
CA ARG A 59 22.36 -4.31 5.65
C ARG A 59 21.95 -5.60 6.38
N LYS A 60 21.48 -5.52 7.63
CA LYS A 60 21.18 -6.69 8.47
C LYS A 60 19.76 -7.18 8.21
N LYS A 61 19.62 -8.21 7.37
CA LYS A 61 18.31 -8.79 6.98
C LYS A 61 17.44 -9.38 8.13
N LYS A 62 17.96 -9.50 9.35
CA LYS A 62 17.23 -10.03 10.52
C LYS A 62 17.36 -9.09 11.73
N HIS A 63 17.25 -7.79 11.49
CA HIS A 63 17.33 -6.82 12.57
C HIS A 63 16.05 -6.82 13.42
N PRO A 64 16.12 -6.73 14.76
CA PRO A 64 14.93 -6.67 15.61
C PRO A 64 13.96 -5.54 15.26
N LEU A 65 14.46 -4.45 14.66
CA LEU A 65 13.63 -3.32 14.23
C LEU A 65 12.88 -3.55 12.91
N CYS A 66 13.15 -4.63 12.16
CA CYS A 66 12.37 -4.92 10.94
C CYS A 66 10.88 -5.07 11.26
N GLY A 67 10.53 -5.75 12.35
CA GLY A 67 9.12 -5.87 12.76
C GLY A 67 8.49 -4.55 13.19
N LEU A 68 9.28 -3.56 13.63
CA LEU A 68 8.80 -2.21 13.90
C LEU A 68 8.49 -1.47 12.59
N MET A 69 9.37 -1.61 11.59
CA MET A 69 9.17 -1.06 10.25
C MET A 69 7.85 -1.56 9.64
N ASP A 70 7.60 -2.87 9.70
CA ASP A 70 6.37 -3.49 9.17
C ASP A 70 5.10 -2.88 9.82
N ILE A 71 5.13 -2.64 11.14
CA ILE A 71 4.01 -2.03 11.86
C ILE A 71 3.81 -0.58 11.43
N LEU A 72 4.89 0.20 11.26
CA LEU A 72 4.82 1.60 10.86
C LEU A 72 4.30 1.75 9.42
N GLU A 73 4.80 0.93 8.50
CA GLU A 73 4.31 0.88 7.11
C GLU A 73 2.82 0.56 7.05
N MET A 74 2.36 -0.42 7.85
CA MET A 74 0.94 -0.75 7.94
C MET A 74 0.11 0.45 8.42
N ARG A 75 0.61 1.23 9.39
CA ARG A 75 -0.09 2.43 9.90
C ARG A 75 -0.13 3.58 8.91
N LEU A 76 0.97 3.84 8.21
CA LEU A 76 0.98 4.85 7.14
C LEU A 76 -0.03 4.48 6.05
N ARG A 77 -0.06 3.21 5.64
CA ARG A 77 -1.03 2.72 4.66
C ARG A 77 -2.47 2.86 5.12
N GLU A 78 -2.78 2.57 6.39
CA GLU A 78 -4.12 2.80 6.95
C GLU A 78 -4.52 4.28 6.88
N TYR A 79 -3.57 5.18 7.19
CA TYR A 79 -3.80 6.62 7.10
C TYR A 79 -4.01 7.09 5.67
N ASP A 80 -3.13 6.66 4.76
CA ASP A 80 -3.21 6.95 3.33
C ASP A 80 -4.55 6.50 2.78
N ASN A 81 -4.93 5.23 2.98
CA ASN A 81 -6.21 4.69 2.51
C ASN A 81 -7.44 5.42 3.06
N ALA A 82 -7.36 6.02 4.25
CA ALA A 82 -8.48 6.75 4.86
C ALA A 82 -8.63 8.18 4.33
N ARG A 83 -7.54 8.81 3.91
CA ARG A 83 -7.50 10.23 3.49
C ARG A 83 -7.42 10.38 1.96
N HIS A 84 -6.73 9.44 1.35
CA HIS A 84 -6.62 9.15 -0.06
C HIS A 84 -6.95 7.67 -0.23
N PRO A 85 -8.23 7.24 -0.10
CA PRO A 85 -8.62 5.96 -0.70
C PRO A 85 -8.06 6.05 -2.11
N MET A 86 -7.11 5.17 -2.49
CA MET A 86 -6.36 5.28 -3.74
C MET A 86 -7.34 5.75 -4.79
N ASP A 87 -7.24 7.01 -5.24
CA ASP A 87 -8.06 7.45 -6.35
C ASP A 87 -7.62 6.51 -7.45
N ASP A 88 -8.50 5.58 -7.85
CA ASP A 88 -8.15 4.53 -8.77
C ASP A 88 -7.64 5.22 -10.02
N VAL A 89 -6.32 5.17 -10.21
CA VAL A 89 -5.65 5.89 -11.29
C VAL A 89 -6.26 5.31 -12.55
N SER A 90 -7.05 6.12 -13.25
CA SER A 90 -7.77 5.63 -14.41
C SER A 90 -6.75 5.08 -15.41
N GLY A 91 -7.13 4.06 -16.17
CA GLY A 91 -6.22 3.52 -17.20
C GLY A 91 -5.72 4.59 -18.18
N ILE A 92 -6.44 5.71 -18.33
CA ILE A 92 -6.04 6.86 -19.14
C ILE A 92 -4.95 7.70 -18.44
N GLU A 93 -5.05 7.93 -17.14
CA GLU A 93 -4.00 8.61 -16.37
C GLU A 93 -2.72 7.78 -16.31
N MET A 94 -2.84 6.47 -16.14
CA MET A 94 -1.71 5.55 -16.23
C MET A 94 -1.05 5.61 -17.62
N LEU A 95 -1.85 5.63 -18.69
CA LEU A 95 -1.34 5.81 -20.05
C LEU A 95 -0.61 7.15 -20.21
N ARG A 96 -1.16 8.27 -19.73
CA ARG A 96 -0.50 9.58 -19.78
C ARG A 96 0.82 9.60 -19.04
N PHE A 97 0.86 9.03 -17.84
CA PHE A 97 2.07 8.90 -17.05
C PHE A 97 3.15 8.13 -17.81
N LEU A 98 2.79 6.96 -18.38
CA LEU A 98 3.72 6.16 -19.16
C LEU A 98 4.15 6.84 -20.47
N MET A 99 3.28 7.63 -21.11
CA MET A 99 3.69 8.45 -22.25
C MET A 99 4.76 9.46 -21.86
N ASP A 100 4.58 10.17 -20.75
CA ASP A 100 5.52 11.17 -20.24
C ASP A 100 6.88 10.55 -19.89
N GLN A 101 6.87 9.44 -19.12
CA GLN A 101 8.08 8.71 -18.73
C GLN A 101 8.88 8.18 -19.93
N HIS A 102 8.20 7.85 -21.03
CA HIS A 102 8.83 7.35 -22.24
C HIS A 102 9.02 8.42 -23.34
N GLY A 103 8.68 9.68 -23.08
CA GLY A 103 8.77 10.77 -24.06
C GLY A 103 7.88 10.59 -25.30
N LEU A 104 6.78 9.84 -25.17
CA LEU A 104 5.88 9.51 -26.27
C LEU A 104 4.82 10.58 -26.48
N ARG A 105 4.52 10.86 -27.74
CA ARG A 105 3.41 11.72 -28.15
C ARG A 105 2.25 10.87 -28.63
N GLN A 106 1.09 11.50 -28.77
CA GLN A 106 -0.13 10.86 -29.29
C GLN A 106 0.10 10.15 -30.65
N GLN A 107 0.93 10.73 -31.51
CA GLN A 107 1.28 10.16 -32.82
C GLN A 107 2.02 8.81 -32.73
N ASP A 108 2.66 8.54 -31.58
CA ASP A 108 3.49 7.35 -31.37
C ASP A 108 2.68 6.14 -30.85
N LEU A 109 1.36 6.30 -30.67
CA LEU A 109 0.40 5.29 -30.17
C LEU A 109 -0.51 4.72 -31.28
N SER A 110 0.04 4.53 -32.47
CA SER A 110 -0.71 4.03 -33.65
C SER A 110 -1.42 2.69 -33.43
N GLU A 111 -0.94 1.87 -32.50
CA GLU A 111 -1.52 0.58 -32.14
C GLU A 111 -2.92 0.67 -31.50
N LEU A 112 -3.26 1.85 -30.95
CA LEU A 112 -4.58 2.14 -30.38
C LEU A 112 -5.61 2.51 -31.44
N GLY A 113 -5.19 2.75 -32.69
CA GLY A 113 -6.07 3.06 -33.81
C GLY A 113 -5.66 4.35 -34.53
N SER A 114 -6.63 4.97 -35.21
CA SER A 114 -6.40 6.25 -35.90
C SER A 114 -6.08 7.38 -34.90
N GLN A 115 -5.42 8.44 -35.35
CA GLN A 115 -5.10 9.59 -34.50
C GLN A 115 -6.33 10.21 -33.81
N GLY A 116 -7.50 10.18 -34.45
CA GLY A 116 -8.76 10.60 -33.82
C GLY A 116 -9.15 9.70 -32.64
N VAL A 117 -9.02 8.38 -32.79
CA VAL A 117 -9.30 7.41 -31.71
C VAL A 117 -8.35 7.63 -30.52
N VAL A 118 -7.05 7.82 -30.78
CA VAL A 118 -6.08 8.11 -29.71
C VAL A 118 -6.42 9.42 -29.00
N SER A 119 -6.84 10.46 -29.74
CA SER A 119 -7.26 11.74 -29.16
C SER A 119 -8.47 11.59 -28.24
N GLU A 120 -9.49 10.85 -28.68
CA GLU A 120 -10.70 10.59 -27.88
C GLU A 120 -10.38 9.82 -26.61
N ILE A 121 -9.48 8.83 -26.68
CA ILE A 121 -9.01 8.07 -25.51
C ILE A 121 -8.27 8.98 -24.53
N LEU A 122 -7.28 9.75 -25.00
CA LEU A 122 -6.52 10.67 -24.13
C LEU A 122 -7.38 11.81 -23.59
N ALA A 123 -8.48 12.16 -24.26
CA ALA A 123 -9.43 13.14 -23.79
C ALA A 123 -10.52 12.57 -22.87
N GLY A 124 -10.52 11.26 -22.58
CA GLY A 124 -11.53 10.62 -21.74
C GLY A 124 -12.90 10.48 -22.40
N ARG A 125 -13.02 10.76 -23.70
CA ARG A 125 -14.28 10.61 -24.46
C ARG A 125 -14.51 9.17 -24.93
N ARG A 126 -13.48 8.32 -24.83
CA ARG A 126 -13.52 6.92 -25.23
C ARG A 126 -12.69 6.06 -24.27
N GLU A 127 -13.27 4.97 -23.84
CA GLU A 127 -12.58 4.02 -22.95
C GLU A 127 -11.57 3.14 -23.70
N LEU A 128 -10.57 2.67 -22.96
CA LEU A 128 -9.67 1.61 -23.41
C LEU A 128 -10.44 0.29 -23.44
N ASN A 129 -10.37 -0.42 -24.56
CA ASN A 129 -10.90 -1.78 -24.64
C ASN A 129 -9.81 -2.82 -24.29
N LEU A 130 -10.21 -4.08 -24.09
CA LEU A 130 -9.28 -5.18 -23.76
C LEU A 130 -8.14 -5.34 -24.77
N ARG A 131 -8.39 -5.07 -26.07
CA ARG A 131 -7.34 -5.10 -27.10
C ARG A 131 -6.28 -4.03 -26.83
N HIS A 132 -6.71 -2.79 -26.56
CA HIS A 132 -5.84 -1.67 -26.23
C HIS A 132 -5.04 -1.96 -24.95
N ILE A 133 -5.73 -2.38 -23.90
CA ILE A 133 -5.13 -2.74 -22.60
C ILE A 133 -4.03 -3.79 -22.77
N THR A 134 -4.31 -4.87 -23.51
CA THR A 134 -3.34 -5.94 -23.76
C THR A 134 -2.11 -5.44 -24.52
N VAL A 135 -2.31 -4.58 -25.53
CA VAL A 135 -1.21 -4.04 -26.32
C VAL A 135 -0.37 -3.05 -25.52
N LEU A 136 -1.01 -2.19 -24.73
CA LEU A 136 -0.34 -1.23 -23.85
C LEU A 136 0.49 -1.93 -22.77
N GLY A 137 -0.05 -2.96 -22.12
CA GLY A 137 0.69 -3.79 -21.17
C GLY A 137 1.95 -4.39 -21.78
N ARG A 138 1.87 -4.91 -23.02
CA ARG A 138 3.05 -5.41 -23.75
C ARG A 138 4.04 -4.30 -24.11
N ARG A 139 3.56 -3.15 -24.56
CA ARG A 139 4.42 -2.02 -24.97
C ARG A 139 5.22 -1.47 -23.80
N PHE A 140 4.56 -1.21 -22.68
CA PHE A 140 5.17 -0.62 -21.49
C PHE A 140 5.78 -1.65 -20.54
N LYS A 141 5.60 -2.95 -20.83
CA LYS A 141 6.07 -4.07 -19.99
C LYS A 141 5.51 -4.00 -18.56
N VAL A 142 4.24 -3.64 -18.45
CA VAL A 142 3.46 -3.57 -17.20
C VAL A 142 2.31 -4.57 -17.25
N ALA A 143 1.80 -4.92 -16.07
CA ALA A 143 0.62 -5.76 -15.93
C ALA A 143 -0.58 -5.06 -16.61
N PRO A 144 -1.34 -5.69 -17.54
CA PRO A 144 -2.44 -5.03 -18.26
C PRO A 144 -3.53 -4.45 -17.33
N GLU A 145 -3.65 -4.99 -16.12
CA GLU A 145 -4.62 -4.61 -15.10
C GLU A 145 -4.52 -3.14 -14.70
N VAL A 146 -3.34 -2.52 -14.83
CA VAL A 146 -3.13 -1.08 -14.55
C VAL A 146 -3.88 -0.15 -15.51
N PHE A 147 -4.41 -0.68 -16.61
CA PHE A 147 -5.20 0.07 -17.59
C PHE A 147 -6.70 -0.26 -17.54
N LEU A 148 -7.14 -1.13 -16.64
CA LEU A 148 -8.55 -1.44 -16.51
C LEU A 148 -9.32 -0.18 -16.07
N PRO A 149 -10.54 0.02 -16.58
CA PRO A 149 -11.43 1.00 -15.99
C PRO A 149 -11.69 0.58 -14.54
N ASP A 150 -11.88 1.57 -13.68
CA ASP A 150 -12.27 1.35 -12.30
C ASP A 150 -13.59 0.56 -12.31
N SER A 151 -13.50 -0.75 -12.08
CA SER A 151 -14.66 -1.56 -11.79
C SER A 151 -14.97 -1.29 -10.34
N GLY A 152 -15.65 -0.16 -10.11
CA GLY A 152 -16.30 0.10 -8.84
C GLY A 152 -17.04 -1.18 -8.46
N THR A 153 -16.47 -1.91 -7.50
CA THR A 153 -17.11 -3.10 -6.98
C THR A 153 -18.23 -2.55 -6.12
N GLU A 154 -19.38 -2.35 -6.78
CA GLU A 154 -20.62 -2.03 -6.13
C GLU A 154 -20.96 -3.14 -5.14
N SER A 155 -21.15 -2.71 -3.88
CA SER A 155 -21.84 -3.38 -2.76
C SER A 155 -21.05 -4.38 -1.90
#